data_AF-A0A524EU20-F1
#
_entry.id   AF-A0A524EU20-F1
#
_cell.length_a   1.000
_cell.length_b   1.000
_cell.length_c   1.000
_cell.angle_alpha   90.00
_cell.angle_beta   90.00
_cell.angle_gamma   90.00
#
_symmetry.space_group_name_H-M   'P 1'
#
loop_
_entity.id
_entity.type
_entity.pdbx_description
1 polymer ?
#
loop_
_entity_poly.entity_id
_entity_poly.type
_entity_poly.pdbx_seq_one_letter_code
_entity_poly.pdbx_strand_id
1 'polypeptide(L)'
;MNNNEKIITKIQENDFNLNLINDIIIELSQRPNPLHFEIIDFLLDTFNNEELSKININIVYLLGELGKITSLEQKYIQYLYETFYVSDRWIRTEILKVLETNIEVVKSNSNFIQVISSALKEEYESNTIIALKIIRQLDKYPAPIFKSFLVVLNKAQSKLKETIDKVINRHFKDESLIFELLNQNNNYRILKPHGLRLILQAFFPSTNKIENFQTLIENSDWEEENKSQFLKEIDIIRNLVNRI
;
A
#
# COMPACT_ATOMS: atom_id res chain seq x y z
N MET A 1 -5.28 16.96 -38.65
CA MET A 1 -5.75 16.44 -37.36
C MET A 1 -4.65 15.59 -36.73
N ASN A 2 -4.26 15.96 -35.51
CA ASN A 2 -3.46 15.13 -34.60
C ASN A 2 -4.20 13.78 -34.38
N ASN A 3 -3.45 12.69 -34.13
CA ASN A 3 -4.03 11.38 -33.81
C ASN A 3 -5.03 11.44 -32.63
N ASN A 4 -4.75 12.25 -31.61
CA ASN A 4 -5.64 12.46 -30.47
C ASN A 4 -6.96 13.14 -30.86
N GLU A 5 -6.91 14.16 -31.72
CA GLU A 5 -8.12 14.83 -32.22
C GLU A 5 -9.02 13.84 -32.96
N LYS A 6 -8.44 12.90 -33.73
CA LYS A 6 -9.20 11.84 -34.39
C LYS A 6 -9.84 10.89 -33.38
N ILE A 7 -9.13 10.53 -32.30
CA ILE A 7 -9.66 9.66 -31.25
C ILE A 7 -10.81 10.36 -30.51
N ILE A 8 -10.63 11.62 -30.12
CA ILE A 8 -11.67 12.43 -29.46
C ILE A 8 -12.88 12.58 -30.39
N THR A 9 -12.66 12.89 -31.67
CA THR A 9 -13.74 12.97 -32.66
C THR A 9 -14.48 11.65 -32.78
N LYS A 10 -13.76 10.51 -32.83
CA LYS A 10 -14.37 9.18 -32.85
C LYS A 10 -15.22 8.91 -31.62
N ILE A 11 -14.80 9.36 -30.43
CA ILE A 11 -15.59 9.23 -29.20
C ILE A 11 -16.89 10.04 -29.30
N GLN A 12 -16.80 11.27 -29.78
CA GLN A 12 -17.95 12.18 -29.95
C GLN A 12 -18.93 11.68 -31.01
N GLU A 13 -18.44 11.21 -32.16
CA GLU A 13 -19.25 10.69 -33.27
C GLU A 13 -20.01 9.40 -32.92
N ASN A 14 -19.59 8.67 -31.90
CA ASN A 14 -20.23 7.45 -31.44
C ASN A 14 -21.16 7.69 -30.23
N ASP A 15 -21.65 8.92 -30.04
CA ASP A 15 -22.58 9.32 -28.98
C ASP A 15 -22.13 8.83 -27.59
N PHE A 16 -20.81 8.89 -27.33
CA PHE A 16 -20.21 8.47 -26.06
C PHE A 16 -20.49 7.00 -25.66
N ASN A 17 -20.56 6.09 -26.65
CA ASN A 17 -20.70 4.66 -26.38
C ASN A 17 -19.57 4.12 -25.48
N LEU A 18 -19.93 3.75 -24.24
CA LEU A 18 -18.97 3.40 -23.20
C LEU A 18 -18.16 2.13 -23.49
N ASN A 19 -18.72 1.17 -24.24
CA ASN A 19 -17.98 -0.02 -24.63
C ASN A 19 -16.87 0.32 -25.62
N LEU A 20 -17.20 1.14 -26.63
CA LEU A 20 -16.21 1.63 -27.58
C LEU A 20 -15.11 2.45 -26.89
N ILE A 21 -15.49 3.30 -25.93
CA ILE A 21 -14.53 4.10 -25.17
C ILE A 21 -13.61 3.20 -24.35
N ASN A 22 -14.14 2.16 -23.70
CA ASN A 22 -13.32 1.17 -23.00
C ASN A 22 -12.32 0.49 -23.95
N ASP A 23 -12.76 0.06 -25.12
CA ASP A 23 -11.88 -0.55 -26.13
C ASP A 23 -10.78 0.41 -26.58
N ILE A 24 -11.12 1.69 -26.77
CA ILE A 24 -10.14 2.75 -27.09
C ILE A 24 -9.12 2.89 -25.95
N ILE A 25 -9.56 3.02 -24.70
CA ILE A 25 -8.64 3.19 -23.56
C ILE A 25 -7.71 1.97 -23.42
N ILE A 26 -8.23 0.76 -23.64
CA ILE A 26 -7.43 -0.47 -23.63
C ILE A 26 -6.37 -0.44 -24.74
N GLU A 27 -6.73 -0.04 -25.96
CA GLU A 27 -5.79 0.08 -27.09
C GLU A 27 -4.67 1.08 -26.76
N LEU A 28 -5.02 2.24 -26.20
CA LEU A 28 -4.07 3.26 -25.79
C LEU A 28 -3.11 2.76 -24.69
N SER A 29 -3.60 1.88 -23.80
CA SER A 29 -2.81 1.33 -22.70
C SER A 29 -1.77 0.30 -23.19
N GLN A 30 -2.02 -0.37 -24.32
CA GLN A 30 -1.06 -1.32 -24.90
C GLN A 30 0.16 -0.62 -25.51
N ARG A 31 0.02 0.65 -25.90
CA ARG A 31 1.08 1.48 -26.48
C ARG A 31 1.00 2.90 -25.91
N PRO A 32 1.33 3.10 -24.62
CA PRO A 32 1.16 4.39 -23.97
C PRO A 32 2.05 5.44 -24.64
N ASN A 33 1.51 6.64 -24.80
CA ASN A 33 2.20 7.81 -25.33
C ASN A 33 1.85 9.01 -24.43
N PRO A 34 2.79 9.90 -24.07
CA PRO A 34 2.50 11.04 -23.20
C PRO A 34 1.35 11.92 -23.70
N LEU A 35 1.15 12.00 -25.02
CA LEU A 35 0.03 12.74 -25.60
C LEU A 35 -1.35 12.14 -25.25
N HIS A 36 -1.43 10.86 -24.83
CA HIS A 36 -2.70 10.26 -24.41
C HIS A 36 -3.26 10.86 -23.12
N PHE A 37 -2.48 11.66 -22.37
CA PHE A 37 -3.02 12.48 -21.27
C PHE A 37 -4.12 13.44 -21.74
N GLU A 38 -4.04 13.96 -22.97
CA GLU A 38 -5.09 14.82 -23.55
C GLU A 38 -6.44 14.08 -23.68
N ILE A 39 -6.40 12.78 -23.94
CA ILE A 39 -7.59 11.94 -24.05
C ILE A 39 -8.19 11.70 -22.66
N ILE A 40 -7.34 11.49 -21.65
CA ILE A 40 -7.78 11.36 -20.26
C ILE A 40 -8.43 12.65 -19.79
N ASP A 41 -7.81 13.80 -20.05
CA ASP A 41 -8.36 15.11 -19.71
C ASP A 41 -9.74 15.30 -20.32
N PHE A 42 -9.87 15.02 -21.62
CA PHE A 42 -11.15 15.08 -22.31
C PHE A 42 -12.21 14.20 -21.63
N LEU A 43 -11.88 12.96 -21.26
CA LEU A 43 -12.83 12.05 -20.61
C LEU A 43 -13.22 12.54 -19.21
N LEU A 44 -12.26 12.99 -18.40
CA LEU A 44 -12.49 13.48 -17.04
C LEU A 44 -13.32 14.77 -17.02
N ASP A 45 -13.13 15.65 -18.01
CA ASP A 45 -13.86 16.92 -18.11
C ASP A 45 -15.26 16.74 -18.71
N THR A 46 -15.47 15.70 -19.53
CA THR A 46 -16.74 15.50 -20.26
C THR A 46 -17.72 14.62 -19.48
N PHE A 47 -17.24 13.59 -18.79
CA PHE A 47 -18.11 12.58 -18.20
C PHE A 47 -18.53 12.91 -16.77
N ASN A 48 -19.79 12.61 -16.47
CA ASN A 48 -20.28 12.66 -15.11
C ASN A 48 -19.80 11.44 -14.30
N ASN A 49 -20.01 11.47 -12.98
CA ASN A 49 -19.55 10.41 -12.08
C ASN A 49 -20.12 9.01 -12.42
N GLU A 50 -21.35 8.92 -12.94
CA GLU A 50 -21.96 7.64 -13.31
C GLU A 50 -21.28 7.06 -14.56
N GLU A 51 -21.03 7.88 -15.57
CA GLU A 51 -20.32 7.49 -16.79
C GLU A 51 -18.88 7.10 -16.50
N LEU A 52 -18.15 7.92 -15.72
CA LEU A 52 -16.79 7.62 -15.31
C LEU A 52 -16.71 6.28 -14.58
N SER A 53 -17.67 5.97 -13.70
CA SER A 53 -17.68 4.70 -12.95
C SER A 53 -17.65 3.45 -13.85
N LYS A 54 -18.19 3.55 -15.07
CA LYS A 54 -18.29 2.46 -16.04
C LYS A 54 -17.00 2.24 -16.86
N ILE A 55 -16.11 3.23 -16.87
CA ILE A 55 -14.82 3.17 -17.60
C ILE A 55 -13.60 3.31 -16.67
N ASN A 56 -13.84 3.54 -15.38
CA ASN A 56 -12.82 3.99 -14.43
C ASN A 56 -11.62 3.05 -14.31
N ILE A 57 -11.87 1.74 -14.27
CA ILE A 57 -10.78 0.76 -14.17
C ILE A 57 -9.79 0.90 -15.34
N ASN A 58 -10.28 1.18 -16.55
CA ASN A 58 -9.45 1.35 -17.72
C ASN A 58 -8.76 2.71 -17.72
N ILE A 59 -9.41 3.78 -17.24
CA ILE A 59 -8.74 5.08 -17.02
C ILE A 59 -7.57 4.92 -16.05
N VAL A 60 -7.79 4.28 -14.90
CA VAL A 60 -6.75 4.04 -13.89
C VAL A 60 -5.63 3.18 -14.48
N TYR A 61 -5.98 2.14 -15.23
CA TYR A 61 -5.00 1.29 -15.91
C TYR A 61 -4.13 2.10 -16.89
N LEU A 62 -4.75 2.93 -17.74
CA LEU A 62 -4.03 3.80 -18.67
C LEU A 62 -3.13 4.81 -17.93
N LEU A 63 -3.60 5.41 -16.84
CA LEU A 63 -2.78 6.27 -15.98
C LEU A 63 -1.56 5.52 -15.43
N GLY A 64 -1.73 4.25 -15.07
CA GLY A 64 -0.63 3.37 -14.68
C GLY A 64 0.41 3.19 -15.78
N GLU A 65 -0.03 2.89 -16.99
CA GLU A 65 0.85 2.72 -18.15
C GLU A 65 1.55 4.02 -18.57
N LEU A 66 0.85 5.16 -18.51
CA LEU A 66 1.44 6.48 -18.75
C LEU A 66 2.44 6.87 -17.66
N GLY A 67 2.13 6.58 -16.40
CA GLY A 67 3.02 6.83 -15.25
C GLY A 67 4.39 6.15 -15.38
N LYS A 68 4.48 5.02 -16.09
CA LYS A 68 5.75 4.33 -16.37
C LYS A 68 6.68 5.11 -17.29
N ILE A 69 6.13 5.94 -18.18
CA ILE A 69 6.88 6.66 -19.21
C ILE A 69 6.97 8.17 -18.94
N THR A 70 6.09 8.72 -18.09
CA THR A 70 6.00 10.15 -17.79
C THR A 70 5.42 10.35 -16.40
N SER A 71 5.93 11.33 -15.65
CA SER A 71 5.42 11.64 -14.31
C SER A 71 3.96 12.07 -14.34
N LEU A 72 3.18 11.58 -13.38
CA LEU A 72 1.77 11.95 -13.23
C LEU A 72 1.63 13.38 -12.68
N GLU A 73 0.81 14.19 -13.35
CA GLU A 73 0.43 15.52 -12.88
C GLU A 73 -0.50 15.46 -11.66
N GLN A 74 -0.52 16.55 -10.88
CA GLN A 74 -1.28 16.65 -9.64
C GLN A 74 -2.78 16.36 -9.81
N LYS A 75 -3.39 16.71 -10.96
CA LYS A 75 -4.81 16.42 -11.23
C LYS A 75 -5.10 14.92 -11.30
N TYR A 76 -4.22 14.14 -11.93
CA TYR A 76 -4.37 12.68 -12.01
C TYR A 76 -4.10 12.03 -10.65
N ILE A 77 -3.14 12.58 -9.90
CA ILE A 77 -2.85 12.16 -8.53
C ILE A 77 -4.09 12.37 -7.64
N GLN A 78 -4.74 13.54 -7.75
CA GLN A 78 -5.97 13.84 -7.02
C GLN A 78 -7.11 12.90 -7.43
N TYR A 79 -7.28 12.65 -8.74
CA TYR A 79 -8.25 11.71 -9.27
C TYR A 79 -8.07 10.29 -8.68
N LEU A 80 -6.83 9.78 -8.64
CA LEU A 80 -6.53 8.46 -8.05
C LEU A 80 -6.87 8.42 -6.55
N TYR A 81 -6.55 9.49 -5.81
CA TYR A 81 -6.87 9.58 -4.39
C TYR A 81 -8.38 9.54 -4.14
N GLU A 82 -9.16 10.37 -4.83
CA GLU A 82 -10.62 10.44 -4.67
C GLU A 82 -11.29 9.14 -5.11
N THR A 83 -10.86 8.60 -6.25
CA THR A 83 -11.40 7.36 -6.82
C THR A 83 -11.21 6.17 -5.87
N PHE A 84 -10.10 6.12 -5.13
CA PHE A 84 -9.82 5.02 -4.20
C PHE A 84 -10.94 4.82 -3.16
N TYR A 85 -11.49 5.91 -2.61
CA TYR A 85 -12.45 5.81 -1.50
C TYR A 85 -13.89 5.50 -1.93
N VAL A 86 -14.22 5.70 -3.21
CA VAL A 86 -15.58 5.47 -3.74
C VAL A 86 -15.69 4.22 -4.60
N SER A 87 -14.57 3.58 -4.93
CA SER A 87 -14.53 2.47 -5.87
C SER A 87 -14.50 1.10 -5.21
N ASP A 88 -14.83 0.06 -5.97
CA ASP A 88 -14.71 -1.32 -5.52
C ASP A 88 -13.25 -1.80 -5.39
N ARG A 89 -13.09 -3.03 -4.89
CA ARG A 89 -11.77 -3.63 -4.61
C ARG A 89 -10.86 -3.75 -5.85
N TRP A 90 -11.41 -3.91 -7.05
CA TRP A 90 -10.65 -4.10 -8.28
C TRP A 90 -10.03 -2.79 -8.76
N ILE A 91 -10.82 -1.72 -8.75
CA ILE A 91 -10.32 -0.38 -9.07
C ILE A 91 -9.29 0.04 -8.02
N ARG A 92 -9.56 -0.20 -6.73
CA ARG A 92 -8.57 0.05 -5.66
C ARG A 92 -7.28 -0.74 -5.86
N THR A 93 -7.37 -1.99 -6.32
CA THR A 93 -6.18 -2.79 -6.67
C THR A 93 -5.37 -2.09 -7.75
N GLU A 94 -6.02 -1.59 -8.79
CA GLU A 94 -5.34 -0.94 -9.91
C GLU A 94 -4.69 0.38 -9.47
N ILE A 95 -5.39 1.20 -8.69
CA ILE A 95 -4.83 2.43 -8.11
C ILE A 95 -3.57 2.12 -7.30
N LEU A 96 -3.60 1.08 -6.45
CA LEU A 96 -2.43 0.68 -5.68
C LEU A 96 -1.25 0.26 -6.57
N LYS A 97 -1.49 -0.41 -7.71
CA LYS A 97 -0.41 -0.72 -8.67
C LYS A 97 0.15 0.53 -9.33
N VAL A 98 -0.69 1.51 -9.66
CA VAL A 98 -0.25 2.82 -10.17
C VAL A 98 0.68 3.47 -9.14
N LEU A 99 0.29 3.50 -7.86
CA LEU A 99 1.11 4.06 -6.78
C LEU A 99 2.40 3.27 -6.53
N GLU A 100 2.35 1.94 -6.63
CA GLU A 100 3.55 1.07 -6.51
C GLU A 100 4.58 1.38 -7.58
N THR A 101 4.12 1.64 -8.81
CA THR A 101 4.98 1.97 -9.95
C THR A 101 5.50 3.41 -9.85
N ASN A 102 4.68 4.32 -9.34
CA ASN A 102 4.98 5.74 -9.24
C ASN A 102 5.33 6.14 -7.79
N ILE A 103 6.29 5.44 -7.18
CA ILE A 103 6.58 5.57 -5.74
C ILE A 103 6.93 7.00 -5.31
N GLU A 104 7.53 7.81 -6.18
CA GLU A 104 7.88 9.20 -5.88
C GLU A 104 6.63 10.05 -5.57
N VAL A 105 5.49 9.75 -6.21
CA VAL A 105 4.19 10.38 -5.88
C VAL A 105 3.80 10.10 -4.44
N VAL A 106 3.97 8.86 -3.99
CA VAL A 106 3.65 8.45 -2.61
C VAL A 106 4.59 9.13 -1.62
N LYS A 107 5.88 9.25 -1.96
CA LYS A 107 6.87 9.91 -1.09
C LYS A 107 6.60 11.41 -0.94
N SER A 108 6.15 12.08 -2.00
CA SER A 108 5.89 13.52 -1.99
C SER A 108 4.50 13.92 -1.48
N ASN A 109 3.56 12.97 -1.34
CA ASN A 109 2.17 13.26 -0.98
C ASN A 109 1.68 12.40 0.19
N SER A 110 1.55 13.03 1.36
CA SER A 110 1.10 12.37 2.60
C SER A 110 -0.31 11.79 2.54
N ASN A 111 -1.17 12.23 1.60
CA ASN A 111 -2.51 11.68 1.46
C ASN A 111 -2.48 10.20 1.11
N PHE A 112 -1.47 9.73 0.38
CA PHE A 112 -1.34 8.31 0.05
C PHE A 112 -0.92 7.44 1.23
N ILE A 113 -0.39 8.02 2.30
CA ILE A 113 -0.19 7.30 3.57
C ILE A 113 -1.55 6.82 4.11
N GLN A 114 -2.62 7.61 3.94
CA GLN A 114 -3.97 7.20 4.33
C GLN A 114 -4.52 6.12 3.40
N VAL A 115 -4.31 6.24 2.09
CA VAL A 115 -4.70 5.22 1.10
C VAL A 115 -4.05 3.87 1.43
N ILE A 116 -2.74 3.84 1.65
CA ILE A 116 -1.99 2.64 2.04
C ILE A 116 -2.52 2.09 3.37
N SER A 117 -2.74 2.95 4.36
CA SER A 117 -3.28 2.56 5.67
C SER A 117 -4.67 1.91 5.56
N SER A 118 -5.53 2.40 4.67
CA SER A 118 -6.82 1.79 4.35
C SER A 118 -6.67 0.44 3.65
N ALA A 119 -5.80 0.35 2.65
CA ALA A 119 -5.56 -0.88 1.88
C ALA A 119 -5.05 -2.05 2.75
N LEU A 120 -4.22 -1.78 3.77
CA LEU A 120 -3.76 -2.80 4.73
C LEU A 120 -4.90 -3.40 5.57
N LYS A 121 -5.96 -2.62 5.82
CA LYS A 121 -7.11 -3.05 6.63
C LYS A 121 -8.13 -3.84 5.83
N GLU A 122 -8.03 -3.85 4.50
CA GLU A 122 -8.97 -4.58 3.65
C GLU A 122 -8.89 -6.10 3.87
N GLU A 123 -10.02 -6.77 3.64
CA GLU A 123 -10.10 -8.23 3.61
C GLU A 123 -9.44 -8.82 2.35
N TYR A 124 -9.40 -8.03 1.27
CA TYR A 124 -8.84 -8.48 0.01
C TYR A 124 -7.31 -8.49 0.06
N GLU A 125 -6.74 -9.69 0.16
CA GLU A 125 -5.32 -9.91 0.40
C GLU A 125 -4.41 -9.25 -0.65
N SER A 126 -4.82 -9.21 -1.92
CA SER A 126 -4.05 -8.56 -2.99
C SER A 126 -3.78 -7.07 -2.70
N ASN A 127 -4.77 -6.35 -2.17
CA ASN A 127 -4.61 -4.93 -1.80
C ASN A 127 -3.64 -4.79 -0.63
N THR A 128 -3.72 -5.69 0.36
CA THR A 128 -2.79 -5.73 1.48
C THR A 128 -1.35 -5.99 0.98
N ILE A 129 -1.15 -6.93 0.05
CA ILE A 129 0.16 -7.25 -0.51
C ILE A 129 0.76 -6.05 -1.23
N ILE A 130 0.00 -5.41 -2.12
CA ILE A 130 0.50 -4.25 -2.88
C ILE A 130 0.82 -3.10 -1.92
N ALA A 131 -0.04 -2.83 -0.93
CA ALA A 131 0.21 -1.82 0.10
C ALA A 131 1.52 -2.09 0.88
N LEU A 132 1.79 -3.34 1.27
CA LEU A 132 3.05 -3.71 1.90
C LEU A 132 4.25 -3.51 0.96
N LYS A 133 4.12 -3.82 -0.33
CA LYS A 133 5.18 -3.56 -1.32
C LYS A 133 5.47 -2.07 -1.48
N ILE A 134 4.44 -1.22 -1.48
CA ILE A 134 4.60 0.24 -1.48
C ILE A 134 5.36 0.67 -0.24
N ILE A 135 4.93 0.24 0.96
CA ILE A 135 5.61 0.57 2.23
C ILE A 135 7.08 0.21 2.14
N ARG A 136 7.42 -1.00 1.67
CA ARG A 136 8.80 -1.45 1.52
C ARG A 136 9.66 -0.52 0.65
N GLN A 137 9.07 0.15 -0.34
CA GLN A 137 9.80 1.06 -1.24
C GLN A 137 10.01 2.47 -0.66
N LEU A 138 9.35 2.81 0.45
CA LEU A 138 9.54 4.11 1.11
C LEU A 138 10.95 4.23 1.73
N ASP A 139 11.39 5.47 1.89
CA ASP A 139 12.72 5.76 2.46
C ASP A 139 12.75 5.54 3.98
N LYS A 140 11.62 5.80 4.65
CA LYS A 140 11.43 5.59 6.09
C LYS A 140 10.05 4.98 6.35
N TYR A 141 9.90 4.30 7.48
CA TYR A 141 8.62 3.77 7.91
C TYR A 141 7.67 4.91 8.31
N PRO A 142 6.47 5.02 7.70
CA PRO A 142 5.49 6.03 8.07
C PRO A 142 4.76 5.62 9.36
N ALA A 143 5.11 6.25 10.49
CA ALA A 143 4.49 5.98 11.79
C ALA A 143 2.95 5.93 11.80
N PRO A 144 2.20 6.80 11.06
CA PRO A 144 0.75 6.72 11.00
C PRO A 144 0.16 5.41 10.47
N ILE A 145 0.96 4.60 9.75
CA ILE A 145 0.53 3.30 9.20
C ILE A 145 0.70 2.18 10.22
N PHE A 146 1.49 2.37 11.28
CA PHE A 146 1.91 1.27 12.16
C PHE A 146 0.74 0.47 12.74
N LYS A 147 -0.31 1.16 13.22
CA LYS A 147 -1.52 0.50 13.73
C LYS A 147 -2.19 -0.40 12.68
N SER A 148 -2.26 0.04 11.42
CA SER A 148 -2.80 -0.76 10.30
C SER A 148 -1.89 -1.94 9.97
N PHE A 149 -0.57 -1.76 10.09
CA PHE A 149 0.39 -2.85 9.93
C PHE A 149 0.26 -3.91 11.05
N LEU A 150 -0.01 -3.53 12.29
CA LEU A 150 -0.30 -4.49 13.38
C LEU A 150 -1.53 -5.35 13.07
N VAL A 151 -2.57 -4.76 12.47
CA VAL A 151 -3.75 -5.52 12.00
C VAL A 151 -3.35 -6.58 10.99
N VAL A 152 -2.44 -6.25 10.06
CA VAL A 152 -1.90 -7.19 9.08
C VAL A 152 -1.09 -8.31 9.75
N LEU A 153 -0.19 -7.98 10.67
CA LEU A 153 0.58 -8.98 11.43
C LEU A 153 -0.33 -9.95 12.18
N ASN A 154 -1.40 -9.44 12.80
CA ASN A 154 -2.34 -10.24 13.57
C ASN A 154 -3.17 -11.22 12.72
N LYS A 155 -3.43 -10.90 11.44
CA LYS A 155 -4.19 -11.73 10.50
C LYS A 155 -3.31 -12.50 9.51
N ALA A 156 -2.00 -12.32 9.57
CA ALA A 156 -1.08 -12.78 8.54
C ALA A 156 -1.13 -14.30 8.35
N GLN A 157 -1.51 -14.70 7.14
CA GLN A 157 -1.42 -16.07 6.64
C GLN A 157 -0.07 -16.30 5.93
N SER A 158 0.21 -17.54 5.53
CA SER A 158 1.50 -17.94 4.93
C SER A 158 1.93 -17.07 3.75
N LYS A 159 1.00 -16.64 2.90
CA LYS A 159 1.27 -15.80 1.72
C LYS A 159 1.74 -14.38 2.05
N LEU A 160 1.27 -13.80 3.15
CA LEU A 160 1.66 -12.45 3.57
C LEU A 160 3.03 -12.43 4.25
N LYS A 161 3.45 -13.57 4.83
CA LYS A 161 4.66 -13.68 5.65
C LYS A 161 5.90 -13.14 4.93
N GLU A 162 6.16 -13.60 3.71
CA GLU A 162 7.35 -13.18 2.96
C GLU A 162 7.37 -11.65 2.71
N THR A 163 6.21 -11.05 2.43
CA THR A 163 6.11 -9.61 2.16
C THR A 163 6.26 -8.80 3.45
N ILE A 164 5.68 -9.29 4.55
CA ILE A 164 5.85 -8.73 5.90
C ILE A 164 7.32 -8.73 6.30
N ASP A 165 8.01 -9.86 6.15
CA ASP A 165 9.42 -10.01 6.51
C ASP A 165 10.29 -9.02 5.73
N LYS A 166 9.98 -8.80 4.45
CA LYS A 166 10.68 -7.80 3.62
C LYS A 166 10.42 -6.36 4.06
N VAL A 167 9.21 -6.01 4.51
CA VAL A 167 8.89 -4.69 5.07
C VAL A 167 9.67 -4.48 6.37
N ILE A 168 9.61 -5.47 7.25
CA ILE A 168 10.30 -5.52 8.53
C ILE A 168 11.80 -5.25 8.34
N ASN A 169 12.48 -6.10 7.56
CA ASN A 169 13.92 -6.05 7.37
C ASN A 169 14.41 -4.75 6.72
N ARG A 170 13.54 -4.11 5.91
CA ARG A 170 13.85 -2.84 5.27
C ARG A 170 13.84 -1.68 6.28
N HIS A 171 12.82 -1.65 7.13
CA HIS A 171 12.41 -0.43 7.83
C HIS A 171 12.80 -0.36 9.28
N PHE A 172 12.76 -1.48 9.98
CA PHE A 172 13.28 -1.54 11.32
C PHE A 172 14.58 -2.34 11.23
N LYS A 173 15.70 -1.68 11.50
CA LYS A 173 17.02 -2.33 11.59
C LYS A 173 17.47 -2.44 13.03
N ASP A 174 16.78 -1.72 13.91
CA ASP A 174 17.02 -1.52 15.32
C ASP A 174 15.69 -1.77 16.04
N GLU A 175 15.76 -2.58 17.08
CA GLU A 175 14.67 -2.91 18.00
C GLU A 175 14.01 -1.67 18.62
N SER A 176 14.78 -0.59 18.80
CA SER A 176 14.34 0.65 19.40
C SER A 176 13.18 1.29 18.64
N LEU A 177 13.22 1.24 17.30
CA LEU A 177 12.16 1.83 16.47
C LEU A 177 10.84 1.05 16.61
N ILE A 178 10.89 -0.29 16.66
CA ILE A 178 9.68 -1.10 16.86
C ILE A 178 9.11 -0.83 18.25
N PHE A 179 9.98 -0.79 19.26
CA PHE A 179 9.57 -0.49 20.63
C PHE A 179 8.91 0.89 20.73
N GLU A 180 9.51 1.93 20.12
CA GLU A 180 8.93 3.27 20.07
C GLU A 180 7.53 3.25 19.43
N LEU A 181 7.37 2.60 18.28
CA LEU A 181 6.09 2.54 17.57
C LEU A 181 5.03 1.72 18.33
N LEU A 182 5.46 0.70 19.10
CA LEU A 182 4.59 -0.04 20.01
C LEU A 182 4.14 0.83 21.19
N ASN A 183 5.01 1.69 21.73
CA ASN A 183 4.68 2.63 22.79
C ASN A 183 3.71 3.71 22.32
N GLN A 184 3.87 4.19 21.09
CA GLN A 184 2.99 5.21 20.52
C GLN A 184 1.54 4.74 20.56
N ASN A 185 0.66 5.56 21.14
CA ASN A 185 -0.78 5.28 21.25
C ASN A 185 -1.13 3.89 21.85
N ASN A 186 -0.25 3.35 22.71
CA ASN A 186 -0.39 2.03 23.32
C ASN A 186 -0.62 0.90 22.31
N ASN A 187 0.05 0.99 21.15
CA ASN A 187 -0.04 0.01 20.07
C ASN A 187 0.36 -1.42 20.52
N TYR A 188 1.19 -1.56 21.55
CA TYR A 188 1.54 -2.85 22.17
C TYR A 188 0.31 -3.66 22.61
N ARG A 189 -0.79 -2.99 23.02
CA ARG A 189 -2.05 -3.65 23.40
C ARG A 189 -2.81 -4.29 22.23
N ILE A 190 -2.47 -3.90 20.99
CA ILE A 190 -3.15 -4.38 19.77
C ILE A 190 -2.45 -5.63 19.22
N LEU A 191 -1.14 -5.74 19.41
CA LEU A 191 -0.34 -6.81 18.83
C LEU A 191 -0.61 -8.14 19.54
N LYS A 192 -1.07 -9.13 18.78
CA LYS A 192 -1.31 -10.49 19.28
C LYS A 192 -0.02 -11.30 19.29
N PRO A 193 0.06 -12.40 20.08
CA PRO A 193 1.25 -13.25 20.15
C PRO A 193 1.75 -13.72 18.77
N HIS A 194 0.84 -14.10 17.87
CA HIS A 194 1.20 -14.48 16.50
C HIS A 194 1.90 -13.36 15.72
N GLY A 195 1.36 -12.14 15.78
CA GLY A 195 1.98 -10.99 15.12
C GLY A 195 3.34 -10.65 15.71
N LEU A 196 3.48 -10.73 17.03
CA LEU A 196 4.76 -10.56 17.71
C LEU A 196 5.77 -11.61 17.25
N ARG A 197 5.39 -12.90 17.16
CA ARG A 197 6.28 -13.94 16.63
C ARG A 197 6.78 -13.63 15.22
N LEU A 198 5.93 -13.08 14.34
CA LEU A 198 6.35 -12.69 12.99
C LEU A 198 7.39 -11.58 13.04
N ILE A 199 7.19 -10.56 13.88
CA ILE A 199 8.22 -9.55 14.13
C ILE A 199 9.49 -10.24 14.63
N LEU A 200 9.38 -11.06 15.68
CA LEU A 200 10.55 -11.65 16.32
C LEU A 200 11.36 -12.54 15.36
N GLN A 201 10.68 -13.37 14.58
CA GLN A 201 11.29 -14.27 13.59
C GLN A 201 12.00 -13.51 12.48
N ALA A 202 11.41 -12.42 12.00
CA ALA A 202 11.97 -11.65 10.91
C ALA A 202 13.14 -10.77 11.38
N PHE A 203 13.07 -10.26 12.60
CA PHE A 203 14.07 -9.33 13.17
C PHE A 203 15.29 -9.98 13.81
N PHE A 204 15.11 -11.16 14.42
CA PHE A 204 16.04 -11.59 15.46
C PHE A 204 16.65 -12.98 15.24
N PRO A 205 17.44 -13.18 14.17
CA PRO A 205 18.48 -14.19 14.20
C PRO A 205 19.67 -13.78 15.11
N SER A 206 19.76 -12.49 15.50
CA SER A 206 20.80 -11.97 16.40
C SER A 206 20.31 -11.96 17.85
N THR A 207 20.96 -12.72 18.72
CA THR A 207 20.66 -12.83 20.15
C THR A 207 20.71 -11.48 20.88
N ASN A 208 21.71 -10.64 20.58
CA ASN A 208 21.89 -9.34 21.23
C ASN A 208 20.68 -8.42 21.06
N LYS A 209 20.07 -8.43 19.86
CA LYS A 209 18.90 -7.60 19.58
C LYS A 209 17.65 -8.07 20.32
N ILE A 210 17.51 -9.39 20.56
CA ILE A 210 16.44 -9.93 21.39
C ILE A 210 16.61 -9.44 22.83
N GLU A 211 17.84 -9.51 23.35
CA GLU A 211 18.16 -9.09 24.71
C GLU A 211 17.89 -7.59 24.90
N ASN A 212 18.30 -6.75 23.95
CA ASN A 212 18.00 -5.33 23.99
C ASN A 212 16.49 -5.06 23.96
N PHE A 213 15.74 -5.73 23.07
CA PHE A 213 14.29 -5.57 22.99
C PHE A 213 13.58 -6.03 24.27
N GLN A 214 14.05 -7.13 24.87
CA GLN A 214 13.60 -7.61 26.16
C GLN A 214 13.83 -6.55 27.26
N THR A 215 15.04 -6.00 27.35
CA THR A 215 15.38 -4.95 28.33
C THR A 215 14.53 -3.69 28.16
N LEU A 216 14.21 -3.30 26.91
CA LEU A 216 13.30 -2.19 26.64
C LEU A 216 11.89 -2.46 27.21
N ILE A 217 11.38 -3.69 27.04
CA ILE A 217 10.06 -4.09 27.56
C ILE A 217 10.05 -4.17 29.09
N GLU A 218 11.06 -4.78 29.69
CA GLU A 218 11.19 -4.91 31.15
C GLU A 218 11.19 -3.54 31.84
N ASN A 219 11.89 -2.57 31.26
CA ASN A 219 12.00 -1.21 31.77
C ASN A 219 10.84 -0.28 31.35
N SER A 220 9.84 -0.78 30.64
CA SER A 220 8.69 0.02 30.18
C SER A 220 7.63 0.24 31.26
N ASP A 221 6.77 1.23 31.07
CA ASP A 221 5.59 1.47 31.92
C ASP A 221 4.34 0.68 31.46
N TRP A 222 4.52 -0.38 30.65
CA TRP A 222 3.40 -1.18 30.15
C TRP A 222 2.66 -1.91 31.28
N GLU A 223 1.39 -2.25 31.03
CA GLU A 223 0.67 -3.12 31.95
C GLU A 223 1.35 -4.50 32.04
N GLU A 224 1.42 -5.04 33.25
CA GLU A 224 2.08 -6.32 33.54
C GLU A 224 1.55 -7.48 32.70
N GLU A 225 0.25 -7.50 32.37
CA GLU A 225 -0.34 -8.49 31.47
C GLU A 225 0.31 -8.46 30.07
N ASN A 226 0.47 -7.26 29.50
CA ASN A 226 1.06 -7.07 28.18
C ASN A 226 2.57 -7.34 28.21
N LYS A 227 3.29 -6.89 29.26
CA LYS A 227 4.72 -7.21 29.44
C LYS A 227 4.92 -8.72 29.48
N SER A 228 4.17 -9.41 30.34
CA SER A 228 4.27 -10.86 30.51
C SER A 228 4.01 -11.62 29.21
N GLN A 229 2.99 -11.20 28.43
CA GLN A 229 2.73 -11.78 27.12
C GLN A 229 3.93 -11.63 26.17
N PHE A 230 4.53 -10.44 26.09
CA PHE A 230 5.65 -10.19 25.18
C PHE A 230 6.92 -10.95 25.60
N LEU A 231 7.26 -10.92 26.89
CA LEU A 231 8.43 -11.61 27.44
C LEU A 231 8.33 -13.13 27.23
N LYS A 232 7.13 -13.70 27.42
CA LYS A 232 6.89 -15.12 27.13
C LYS A 232 7.16 -15.49 25.68
N GLU A 233 6.76 -14.64 24.72
CA GLU A 233 7.01 -14.89 23.30
C GLU A 233 8.49 -14.73 22.94
N ILE A 234 9.20 -13.80 23.57
CA ILE A 234 10.65 -13.66 23.47
C ILE A 234 11.33 -14.95 23.93
N ASP A 235 10.97 -15.48 25.10
CA ASP A 235 11.53 -16.73 25.63
C ASP A 235 11.29 -17.92 24.70
N ILE A 236 10.09 -18.03 24.10
CA ILE A 236 9.78 -19.07 23.12
C ILE A 236 10.73 -18.98 21.92
N ILE A 237 10.93 -17.79 21.36
CA ILE A 237 11.81 -17.61 20.20
C ILE A 237 13.27 -17.86 20.55
N ARG A 238 13.77 -17.37 21.70
CA ARG A 238 15.15 -17.64 22.17
C ARG A 238 15.42 -19.14 22.27
N ASN A 239 14.48 -19.89 22.84
CA ASN A 239 14.60 -21.34 22.99
C ASN A 239 14.59 -22.10 21.65
N LEU A 240 13.89 -21.58 20.64
CA LEU A 240 13.90 -22.16 19.29
C LEU A 240 15.21 -21.90 18.56
N VAL A 241 15.76 -20.70 18.68
CA VAL A 241 17.04 -20.32 18.06
C VAL A 241 18.20 -21.12 18.65
N ASN A 242 18.20 -21.35 19.97
CA ASN A 242 19.25 -22.12 20.66
C ASN A 242 19.22 -23.64 20.41
N ARG A 243 18.22 -24.15 19.66
CA ARG A 243 18.07 -25.58 19.32
C ARG A 243 18.53 -25.93 17.90
N ILE A 244 18.92 -24.93 17.10
CA ILE A 244 19.43 -25.05 15.73
C ILE A 244 20.95 -24.85 15.77
#